data_AF-A0A8K0IWC5-F1
#
_entry.id   AF-A0A8K0IWC5-F1
#
_cell.length_a   1.000
_cell.length_b   1.000
_cell.length_c   1.000
_cell.angle_alpha   90.00
_cell.angle_beta   90.00
_cell.angle_gamma   90.00
#
_symmetry.space_group_name_H-M   'P 1'
#
loop_
_entity.id
_entity.type
_entity.pdbx_description
1 polymer ?
#
loop_
_entity_poly.entity_id
_entity_poly.type
_entity_poly.pdbx_seq_one_letter_code
_entity_poly.pdbx_strand_id
1 'polypeptide(L)'
;MGVKEAFGRTLQTTYDINEVDHSNGTWDNGGSCHTDTAPETKPGALELEAWNNEVISNMIEEMKGYGRRVRLLNITYSTGFRKDGHPSSHREPGTPADAPQDCSHWCLPGVPDLWNELLYAHLLSMDYDIKRKFDTWKQ
;
A
#
# COMPACT_ATOMS: atom_id res chain seq x y z
N MET A 1 24.63 -1.82 -37.44
CA MET A 1 25.27 -1.96 -36.11
C MET A 1 24.79 -0.77 -35.27
N GLY A 2 23.53 -0.69 -34.87
CA GLY A 2 22.99 -1.46 -33.74
C GLY A 2 23.22 -0.72 -32.42
N VAL A 3 22.91 0.58 -32.34
CA VAL A 3 22.82 1.32 -31.07
C VAL A 3 21.56 0.83 -30.37
N LYS A 4 21.62 -0.32 -29.70
CA LYS A 4 20.63 -0.69 -28.69
C LYS A 4 21.04 0.02 -27.42
N GLU A 5 20.53 1.24 -27.27
CA GLU A 5 20.68 2.03 -26.06
C GLU A 5 20.28 1.22 -24.84
N ALA A 6 21.14 1.27 -23.83
CA ALA A 6 20.94 0.68 -22.52
C ALA A 6 19.85 1.45 -21.76
N PHE A 7 18.58 1.25 -22.11
CA PHE A 7 17.49 1.50 -21.16
C PHE A 7 17.56 0.42 -20.08
N GLY A 8 18.21 0.79 -18.97
CA GLY A 8 18.42 -0.04 -17.79
C GLY A 8 17.15 -0.71 -17.29
N ARG A 9 17.33 -1.90 -16.72
CA ARG A 9 16.32 -2.81 -16.20
C ARG A 9 15.66 -2.28 -14.92
N THR A 10 15.01 -1.13 -14.97
CA THR A 10 14.28 -0.60 -13.80
C THR A 10 12.89 -1.22 -13.79
N LEU A 11 12.65 -2.08 -12.80
CA LEU A 11 11.30 -2.49 -12.42
C LEU A 11 10.71 -1.40 -11.53
N GLN A 12 9.53 -0.91 -11.88
CA GLN A 12 8.75 -0.03 -11.01
C GLN A 12 7.64 -0.86 -10.35
N THR A 13 7.60 -0.84 -9.02
CA THR A 13 6.52 -1.44 -8.23
C THR A 13 5.69 -0.31 -7.63
N THR A 14 4.37 -0.37 -7.80
CA THR A 14 3.42 0.57 -7.18
C THR A 14 2.38 -0.19 -6.39
N TYR A 15 1.83 0.45 -5.37
CA TYR A 15 0.69 -0.02 -4.61
C TYR A 15 -0.60 0.57 -5.21
N ASP A 16 -1.71 -0.11 -5.00
CA ASP A 16 -3.06 0.44 -5.19
C ASP A 16 -3.45 1.37 -4.03
N ILE A 17 -4.61 2.02 -4.15
CA ILE A 17 -5.14 2.89 -3.10
C ILE A 17 -5.93 2.05 -2.11
N ASN A 18 -5.63 2.21 -0.83
CA ASN A 18 -6.51 1.76 0.23
C ASN A 18 -7.47 2.88 0.60
N GLU A 19 -8.73 2.52 0.82
CA GLU A 19 -9.77 3.45 1.27
C GLU A 19 -9.55 3.85 2.74
N VAL A 20 -10.17 4.95 3.16
CA VAL A 20 -10.05 5.48 4.52
C VAL A 20 -11.15 4.89 5.38
N ASP A 21 -10.80 3.99 6.30
CA ASP A 21 -11.77 3.19 7.06
C ASP A 21 -12.46 4.01 8.15
N HIS A 22 -13.67 4.49 7.87
CA HIS A 22 -14.52 5.12 8.88
C HIS A 22 -15.75 4.26 9.18
N SER A 23 -15.92 3.94 10.46
CA SER A 23 -17.16 3.36 10.98
C SER A 23 -18.15 4.47 11.36
N ASN A 24 -19.43 4.23 11.05
CA ASN A 24 -20.57 5.08 11.43
C ASN A 24 -20.50 6.56 10.97
N GLY A 25 -19.89 6.81 9.81
CA GLY A 25 -19.81 8.14 9.19
C GLY A 25 -18.68 8.20 8.16
N THR A 26 -18.45 9.39 7.60
CA THR A 26 -17.34 9.66 6.68
C THR A 26 -16.32 10.58 7.34
N TRP A 27 -15.19 10.81 6.67
CA TRP A 27 -14.13 11.72 7.11
C TRP A 27 -14.63 13.13 7.47
N ASP A 28 -15.72 13.60 6.86
CA ASP A 28 -16.34 14.92 7.04
C ASP A 28 -17.67 14.90 7.81
N ASN A 29 -18.23 13.72 8.09
CA ASN A 29 -19.56 13.56 8.69
C ASN A 29 -19.53 12.67 9.95
N GLY A 30 -18.51 12.84 10.80
CA GLY A 30 -18.45 12.20 12.11
C GLY A 30 -18.06 10.71 12.11
N GLY A 31 -17.41 10.23 11.04
CA GLY A 31 -16.85 8.89 11.00
C GLY A 31 -15.75 8.68 12.05
N SER A 32 -15.61 7.44 12.52
CA SER A 32 -14.65 7.09 13.56
C SER A 32 -14.14 5.66 13.36
N CYS A 33 -12.93 5.33 13.81
CA CYS A 33 -12.34 3.99 13.70
C CYS A 33 -11.96 3.39 15.07
N HIS A 34 -12.14 4.13 16.18
CA HIS A 34 -11.77 3.65 17.53
C HIS A 34 -12.49 2.37 17.99
N THR A 35 -13.63 2.03 17.39
CA THR A 35 -14.41 0.84 17.74
C THR A 35 -13.83 -0.43 17.12
N ASP A 36 -13.06 -0.29 16.05
CA ASP A 36 -12.44 -1.38 15.32
C ASP A 36 -11.15 -1.75 16.06
N THR A 37 -11.20 -2.80 16.88
CA THR A 37 -10.09 -3.19 17.78
C THR A 37 -9.51 -4.57 17.43
N ALA A 38 -10.06 -5.22 16.41
CA ALA A 38 -9.59 -6.47 15.88
C ALA A 38 -9.78 -6.48 14.35
N PRO A 39 -9.00 -7.29 13.61
CA PRO A 39 -9.20 -7.44 12.18
C PRO A 39 -10.62 -7.87 11.86
N GLU A 40 -11.15 -7.39 10.74
CA GLU A 40 -12.39 -7.90 10.18
C GLU A 40 -12.19 -9.38 9.79
N THR A 41 -13.22 -10.18 10.02
CA THR A 41 -13.21 -11.63 9.79
C THR A 41 -14.25 -12.06 8.78
N LYS A 42 -15.20 -11.17 8.44
CA LYS A 42 -16.28 -11.41 7.49
C LYS A 42 -15.78 -11.09 6.08
N PRO A 43 -15.73 -12.09 5.17
CA PRO A 43 -15.24 -11.88 3.81
C PRO A 43 -16.03 -10.86 2.97
N GLY A 44 -17.28 -10.57 3.35
CA GLY A 44 -18.16 -9.60 2.68
C GLY A 44 -18.35 -8.28 3.42
N ALA A 45 -17.56 -8.00 4.46
CA ALA A 45 -17.60 -6.73 5.19
C ALA A 45 -16.61 -5.68 4.67
N LEU A 46 -15.83 -6.05 3.65
CA LEU A 46 -14.98 -5.10 2.94
C LEU A 46 -15.83 -4.15 2.10
N GLU A 47 -15.39 -2.91 2.05
CA GLU A 47 -16.00 -1.90 1.18
C GLU A 47 -15.77 -2.25 -0.29
N LEU A 48 -16.57 -1.63 -1.16
CA LEU A 48 -16.40 -1.81 -2.60
C LEU A 48 -15.03 -1.23 -2.99
N GLU A 49 -14.29 -1.99 -3.80
CA GLU A 49 -13.03 -1.53 -4.38
C GLU A 49 -13.16 -0.10 -4.93
N ALA A 50 -12.28 0.79 -4.47
CA ALA A 50 -12.27 2.17 -4.89
C ALA A 50 -12.10 2.25 -6.42
N TRP A 51 -12.93 3.04 -7.11
CA TRP A 51 -12.87 3.20 -8.57
C TRP A 51 -11.48 3.64 -9.07
N ASN A 52 -10.71 4.33 -8.22
CA ASN A 52 -9.33 4.70 -8.51
C ASN A 52 -8.43 3.48 -8.77
N ASN A 53 -8.69 2.34 -8.12
CA ASN A 53 -7.95 1.10 -8.33
C ASN A 53 -8.16 0.55 -9.75
N GLU A 54 -9.34 0.75 -10.33
CA GLU A 54 -9.59 0.42 -11.74
C GLU A 54 -8.76 1.31 -12.68
N VAL A 55 -8.74 2.62 -12.42
CA VAL A 55 -7.93 3.57 -13.20
C VAL A 55 -6.44 3.25 -13.10
N ILE A 56 -5.94 2.97 -11.89
CA ILE A 56 -4.54 2.56 -11.67
C ILE A 56 -4.25 1.28 -12.44
N SER A 57 -5.12 0.28 -12.33
CA SER A 57 -4.94 -1.01 -13.03
C SER A 57 -4.88 -0.83 -14.54
N ASN A 58 -5.81 -0.05 -15.11
CA ASN A 58 -5.85 0.25 -16.55
C ASN A 58 -4.58 0.98 -17.02
N MET A 59 -4.13 1.99 -16.26
CA MET A 59 -2.89 2.71 -16.56
C MET A 59 -1.66 1.79 -16.52
N ILE A 60 -1.62 0.86 -15.57
CA ILE A 60 -0.53 -0.11 -15.45
C ILE A 60 -0.50 -1.06 -16.66
N GLU A 61 -1.67 -1.51 -17.14
CA GLU A 61 -1.76 -2.32 -18.36
C GLU A 61 -1.34 -1.52 -19.61
N GLU A 62 -1.72 -0.25 -19.71
CA GLU A 62 -1.28 0.63 -20.79
C GLU A 62 0.26 0.80 -20.78
N MET A 63 0.85 1.06 -19.62
CA MET A 63 2.31 1.15 -19.45
C MET A 63 3.02 -0.15 -19.87
N LYS A 64 2.45 -1.31 -19.55
CA LYS A 64 2.96 -2.61 -20.02
C LYS A 64 2.87 -2.74 -21.54
N GLY A 65 1.78 -2.26 -22.14
CA GLY A 65 1.61 -2.18 -23.60
C GLY A 65 2.70 -1.36 -24.30
N TYR A 66 3.18 -0.30 -23.64
CA TYR A 66 4.33 0.51 -24.10
C TYR A 66 5.71 -0.08 -23.76
N GLY A 67 5.77 -1.34 -23.30
CA GLY A 67 7.02 -2.03 -22.99
C GLY A 67 7.66 -1.64 -21.66
N ARG A 68 6.96 -0.89 -20.79
CA ARG A 68 7.45 -0.59 -19.44
C ARG A 68 7.29 -1.80 -18.54
N ARG A 69 8.26 -2.05 -17.66
CA ARG A 69 8.20 -3.12 -16.66
C ARG A 69 7.64 -2.57 -15.36
N VAL A 70 6.32 -2.65 -15.22
CA VAL A 70 5.61 -2.20 -14.02
C VAL A 70 4.82 -3.36 -13.41
N ARG A 71 4.81 -3.44 -12.09
CA ARG A 71 4.03 -4.39 -11.30
C ARG A 71 3.18 -3.63 -10.30
N LEU A 72 1.89 -3.97 -10.26
CA LEU A 72 0.97 -3.51 -9.23
C LEU A 72 1.00 -4.53 -8.08
N LEU A 73 1.33 -4.07 -6.88
CA LEU A 73 1.20 -4.85 -5.67
C LEU A 73 -0.16 -4.51 -5.06
N ASN A 74 -1.16 -5.36 -5.33
CA ASN A 74 -2.50 -5.18 -4.79
C ASN A 74 -2.50 -5.50 -3.29
N ILE A 75 -2.66 -4.47 -2.47
CA ILE A 75 -2.74 -4.56 -1.02
C ILE A 75 -4.16 -4.29 -0.51
N THR A 76 -5.10 -3.91 -1.39
CA THR A 76 -6.46 -3.50 -1.00
C THR A 76 -7.16 -4.53 -0.11
N TYR A 77 -7.18 -5.79 -0.52
CA TYR A 77 -7.83 -6.85 0.26
C TYR A 77 -7.14 -7.06 1.62
N SER A 78 -5.81 -7.12 1.65
CA SER A 78 -5.06 -7.33 2.89
C SER A 78 -5.19 -6.17 3.88
N THR A 79 -5.30 -4.94 3.36
CA THR A 79 -5.44 -3.73 4.16
C THR A 79 -6.87 -3.55 4.65
N GLY A 80 -7.88 -3.84 3.82
CA GLY A 80 -9.29 -3.64 4.19
C GLY A 80 -9.77 -4.49 5.37
N PHE A 81 -9.09 -5.62 5.67
CA PHE A 81 -9.38 -6.36 6.90
C PHE A 81 -8.80 -5.72 8.16
N ARG A 82 -7.91 -4.76 8.03
CA ARG A 82 -7.10 -4.25 9.14
C ARG A 82 -7.59 -2.91 9.66
N LYS A 83 -8.91 -2.71 9.74
CA LYS A 83 -9.53 -1.51 10.34
C LYS A 83 -9.02 -1.21 11.76
N ASP A 84 -8.55 -2.23 12.47
CA ASP A 84 -7.89 -2.15 13.77
C ASP A 84 -6.51 -1.47 13.78
N GLY A 85 -5.91 -1.27 12.61
CA GLY A 85 -4.55 -0.78 12.46
C GLY A 85 -4.40 0.74 12.57
N HIS A 86 -5.48 1.50 12.72
CA HIS A 86 -5.46 2.95 12.73
C HIS A 86 -5.12 3.55 14.11
N PRO A 87 -4.41 4.69 14.18
CA PRO A 87 -4.15 5.39 15.44
C PRO A 87 -5.42 5.89 16.13
N SER A 88 -6.44 6.24 15.35
CA SER A 88 -7.68 6.84 15.84
C SER A 88 -7.40 8.11 16.67
N SER A 89 -7.76 8.16 17.95
CA SER A 89 -7.48 9.28 18.85
C SER A 89 -6.05 9.29 19.39
N HIS A 90 -5.26 8.23 19.18
CA HIS A 90 -3.88 8.12 19.68
C HIS A 90 -2.92 8.83 18.73
N ARG A 91 -2.97 10.17 18.77
CA ARG A 91 -2.20 11.04 17.89
C ARG A 91 -0.92 11.55 18.56
N GLU A 92 -0.15 12.31 17.81
CA GLU A 92 1.08 12.92 18.25
C GLU A 92 0.90 13.81 19.50
N PRO A 93 1.93 13.96 20.35
CA PRO A 93 1.83 14.84 21.50
C PRO A 93 1.47 16.28 21.10
N GLY A 94 0.47 16.85 21.77
CA GLY A 94 -0.01 18.21 21.49
C GLY A 94 -1.25 18.28 20.61
N THR A 95 -1.74 17.15 20.08
CA THR A 95 -3.03 17.11 19.40
C THR A 95 -4.18 17.40 20.38
N PRO A 96 -5.10 18.34 20.07
CA PRO A 96 -6.27 18.61 20.89
C PRO A 96 -7.17 17.38 21.08
N ALA A 97 -7.83 17.28 22.24
CA ALA A 97 -8.71 16.15 22.56
C ALA A 97 -9.97 16.09 21.68
N ASP A 98 -10.36 17.21 21.07
CA ASP A 98 -11.49 17.35 20.15
C ASP A 98 -11.07 17.22 18.67
N ALA A 99 -9.79 16.93 18.39
CA ALA A 99 -9.34 16.70 17.03
C ALA A 99 -10.02 15.45 16.43
N PRO A 100 -10.34 15.46 15.12
CA PRO A 100 -10.86 14.28 14.43
C PRO A 100 -9.91 13.08 14.55
N GLN A 101 -10.50 11.88 14.61
CA GLN A 101 -9.74 10.64 14.64
C GLN A 101 -8.91 10.47 13.37
N ASP A 102 -7.71 9.91 13.52
CA ASP A 102 -6.87 9.52 12.40
C ASP A 102 -7.21 8.11 11.95
N CYS A 103 -8.02 8.01 10.89
CA CYS A 103 -8.41 6.75 10.26
C CYS A 103 -7.80 6.56 8.86
N SER A 104 -6.82 7.39 8.50
CA SER A 104 -6.12 7.32 7.21
C SER A 104 -4.67 6.86 7.33
N HIS A 105 -4.05 7.09 8.49
CA HIS A 105 -2.72 6.59 8.80
C HIS A 105 -2.74 5.27 9.54
N TRP A 106 -1.58 4.63 9.63
CA TRP A 106 -1.42 3.33 10.27
C TRP A 106 -0.51 3.43 11.49
N CYS A 107 -0.87 2.71 12.55
CA CYS A 107 0.02 2.45 13.66
C CYS A 107 1.26 1.66 13.21
N LEU A 108 2.37 1.89 13.90
CA LEU A 108 3.59 1.09 13.78
C LEU A 108 3.99 0.50 15.13
N PRO A 109 4.35 -0.80 15.21
CA PRO A 109 4.30 -1.78 14.12
C PRO A 109 2.86 -2.10 13.66
N GLY A 110 2.66 -2.43 12.39
CA GLY A 110 1.31 -2.60 11.83
C GLY A 110 1.23 -2.92 10.34
N VAL A 111 0.16 -2.45 9.69
CA VAL A 111 -0.17 -2.73 8.29
C VAL A 111 0.95 -2.38 7.30
N PRO A 112 1.68 -1.25 7.45
CA PRO A 112 2.80 -0.94 6.55
C PRO A 112 3.94 -1.96 6.61
N ASP A 113 4.11 -2.67 7.72
CA ASP A 113 5.13 -3.73 7.83
C ASP A 113 4.78 -4.90 6.90
N LEU A 114 3.50 -5.28 6.81
CA LEU A 114 3.02 -6.29 5.87
C LEU A 114 3.27 -5.88 4.41
N TRP A 115 3.03 -4.61 4.06
CA TRP A 115 3.31 -4.11 2.71
C TRP A 115 4.80 -4.24 2.36
N ASN A 116 5.67 -3.93 3.33
CA ASN A 116 7.11 -4.07 3.17
C ASN A 116 7.53 -5.54 3.01
N GLU A 117 6.93 -6.47 3.76
CA GLU A 117 7.17 -7.90 3.62
C GLU A 117 6.72 -8.43 2.26
N LEU A 118 5.53 -8.02 1.79
CA LEU A 118 5.03 -8.38 0.46
C LEU A 118 5.93 -7.83 -0.66
N LEU A 119 6.36 -6.57 -0.54
CA LEU A 119 7.31 -5.98 -1.49
C LEU A 119 8.64 -6.74 -1.48
N TYR A 120 9.16 -7.06 -0.30
CA TYR A 120 10.42 -7.78 -0.16
C TYR A 120 10.33 -9.18 -0.78
N ALA A 121 9.28 -9.93 -0.47
CA ALA A 121 9.01 -11.23 -1.07
C ALA A 121 8.87 -11.14 -2.60
N HIS A 122 8.20 -10.11 -3.11
CA HIS A 122 8.07 -9.86 -4.53
C HIS A 122 9.44 -9.65 -5.20
N LEU A 123 10.27 -8.77 -4.63
CA LEU A 123 11.63 -8.50 -5.14
C LEU A 123 12.50 -9.77 -5.15
N LEU A 124 12.43 -10.58 -4.09
CA LEU A 124 13.12 -11.87 -4.04
C LEU A 124 12.63 -12.84 -5.11
N SER A 125 11.31 -12.96 -5.31
CA SER A 125 10.73 -13.84 -6.34
C SER A 125 11.11 -13.45 -7.78
N MET A 126 11.54 -12.22 -7.97
CA MET A 126 11.99 -11.69 -9.26
C MET A 126 13.50 -11.87 -9.49
N ASP A 127 14.18 -12.59 -8.60
CA ASP A 127 15.63 -12.71 -8.56
C ASP A 127 16.29 -11.32 -8.63
N TYR A 128 15.68 -10.31 -7.99
CA TYR A 128 16.25 -8.98 -7.93
C TYR A 128 17.59 -9.09 -7.23
N ASP A 129 18.67 -8.88 -7.99
CA ASP A 129 20.02 -9.23 -7.58
C ASP A 129 20.52 -8.31 -6.46
N ILE A 130 20.23 -8.71 -5.22
CA ILE A 130 20.76 -8.08 -4.01
C ILE A 130 22.27 -8.33 -3.90
N LYS A 131 22.81 -9.36 -4.59
CA LYS A 131 24.22 -9.74 -4.55
C LYS A 131 25.10 -8.86 -5.46
N ARG A 132 24.58 -8.37 -6.59
CA ARG A 132 25.33 -7.50 -7.52
C ARG A 132 25.90 -6.26 -6.87
N LYS A 133 25.21 -5.69 -5.87
CA LYS A 133 25.74 -4.54 -5.14
C LYS A 133 26.91 -4.95 -4.24
N PHE A 134 26.81 -6.05 -3.50
CA PHE A 134 27.88 -6.47 -2.59
C PHE A 134 29.21 -6.79 -3.31
N ASP A 135 29.17 -7.33 -4.53
CA ASP A 135 30.37 -7.57 -5.32
C ASP A 135 31.03 -6.28 -5.84
N THR A 136 30.27 -5.20 -6.03
CA THR A 136 30.81 -3.88 -6.41
C THR A 136 31.40 -3.07 -5.24
N TRP A 137 31.10 -3.42 -3.99
CA TRP A 137 31.68 -2.75 -2.80
C TRP A 137 32.88 -3.49 -2.21
N LYS A 138 33.33 -4.58 -2.85
CA LYS A 138 34.54 -5.35 -2.49
C LYS A 138 35.72 -5.13 -3.45
N GLN A 139 35.68 -4.10 -4.29
CA GLN A 139 36.82 -3.65 -5.10
C GLN A 139 37.47 -2.42 -4.48
#